data_AF-A0A1P8RHV2-F1
#
_entry.id   AF-A0A1P8RHV2-F1
#
_cell.length_a   1.000
_cell.length_b   1.000
_cell.length_c   1.000
_cell.angle_alpha   90.00
_cell.angle_beta   90.00
_cell.angle_gamma   90.00
#
_symmetry.space_group_name_H-M   'P 1'
#
loop_
_entity.id
_entity.type
_entity.pdbx_description
1 polymer ?
#
loop_
_entity_poly.entity_id
_entity_poly.type
_entity_poly.pdbx_seq_one_letter_code
_entity_poly.pdbx_strand_id
1 'polypeptide(L)'
;MTAERHATAALRPDGGASDSPRQCHRRGCDEPANFVVLERYQEETGHGAVEARAELCRGHTDEESPANLDGAYDDYVFRVEPISE
;
A
#
# COMPACT_ATOMS: atom_id res chain seq x y z
N MET A 1 43.76 -20.97 -28.00
CA MET A 1 42.47 -20.41 -28.44
C MET A 1 41.64 -20.23 -27.19
N THR A 2 41.56 -18.98 -26.75
CA THR A 2 41.00 -18.53 -25.46
C THR A 2 39.52 -18.22 -25.62
N ALA A 3 38.78 -18.40 -24.51
CA ALA A 3 37.39 -17.99 -24.25
C ALA A 3 36.33 -18.80 -25.03
N GLU A 4 35.15 -19.13 -24.50
CA GLU A 4 34.13 -18.24 -23.93
C GLU A 4 33.10 -19.07 -23.12
N ARG A 5 32.77 -18.64 -21.89
CA ARG A 5 31.48 -18.04 -21.46
C ARG A 5 30.29 -19.01 -21.38
N HIS A 6 29.39 -19.00 -20.39
CA HIS A 6 29.20 -18.30 -19.13
C HIS A 6 28.10 -19.11 -18.43
N ALA A 7 28.14 -19.22 -17.10
CA ALA A 7 27.01 -19.70 -16.34
C ALA A 7 25.83 -18.74 -16.54
N THR A 8 24.70 -19.25 -17.01
CA THR A 8 23.41 -18.58 -16.80
C THR A 8 22.53 -19.54 -16.04
N ALA A 9 22.63 -19.45 -14.71
CA ALA A 9 21.52 -19.81 -13.85
C ALA A 9 20.29 -19.13 -14.43
N ALA A 10 19.31 -19.92 -14.85
CA ALA A 10 18.02 -19.44 -15.29
C ALA A 10 17.52 -18.45 -14.22
N LEU A 11 17.42 -17.18 -14.61
CA LEU A 11 16.75 -16.17 -13.81
C LEU A 11 15.36 -16.74 -13.51
N ARG A 12 15.12 -17.07 -12.25
CA ARG A 12 13.76 -17.23 -11.77
C ARG A 12 13.12 -15.85 -11.98
N PRO A 13 11.98 -15.74 -12.67
CA PRO A 13 11.19 -14.52 -12.61
C PRO A 13 10.58 -14.47 -11.21
N ASP A 14 11.38 -14.06 -10.23
CA ASP A 14 10.89 -13.58 -8.94
C ASP A 14 10.54 -12.11 -9.15
N GLY A 15 9.27 -11.76 -8.97
CA GLY A 15 8.81 -10.37 -9.08
C GLY A 15 7.84 -10.08 -10.22
N GLY A 16 7.05 -11.07 -10.67
CA GLY A 16 5.75 -10.75 -11.25
C GLY A 16 4.85 -10.22 -10.13
N ALA A 17 5.00 -8.96 -9.74
CA ALA A 17 3.91 -8.24 -9.12
C ALA A 17 2.76 -8.37 -10.10
N SER A 18 1.76 -9.20 -9.76
CA SER A 18 0.61 -9.40 -10.63
C SER A 18 0.10 -8.02 -11.04
N ASP A 19 0.17 -7.74 -12.35
CA ASP A 19 -0.43 -6.60 -13.04
C ASP A 19 -1.97 -6.74 -13.04
N SER A 20 -2.52 -7.31 -11.97
CA SER A 20 -3.94 -7.26 -11.69
C SER A 20 -4.15 -5.99 -10.89
N PRO A 21 -5.11 -5.13 -11.27
CA PRO A 21 -5.43 -3.95 -10.47
C PRO A 21 -5.69 -4.42 -9.03
N ARG A 22 -4.98 -3.81 -8.08
CA ARG A 22 -5.21 -4.01 -6.65
C ARG A 22 -6.71 -3.82 -6.44
N GLN A 23 -7.40 -4.77 -5.81
CA GLN A 23 -8.83 -4.60 -5.54
C GLN A 23 -9.03 -3.69 -4.33
N CYS A 24 -10.17 -3.00 -4.31
CA CYS A 24 -10.60 -2.26 -3.14
C CYS A 24 -10.59 -3.16 -1.89
N HIS A 25 -9.98 -2.68 -0.81
CA HIS A 25 -9.89 -3.43 0.45
C HIS A 25 -11.25 -3.58 1.15
N ARG A 26 -12.24 -2.77 0.77
CA ARG A 26 -13.58 -2.82 1.37
C ARG A 26 -14.26 -4.16 1.08
N ARG A 27 -14.78 -4.78 2.13
CA ARG A 27 -15.46 -6.08 2.03
C ARG A 27 -16.67 -5.97 1.10
N GLY A 28 -16.73 -6.84 0.09
CA GLY A 28 -17.82 -6.86 -0.89
C GLY A 28 -17.72 -5.78 -1.97
N CYS A 29 -16.55 -5.16 -2.14
CA CYS A 29 -16.26 -4.25 -3.24
C CYS A 29 -15.25 -4.91 -4.19
N ASP A 30 -15.70 -5.22 -5.40
CA ASP A 30 -14.85 -5.79 -6.47
C ASP A 30 -14.27 -4.71 -7.40
N GLU A 31 -14.48 -3.42 -7.09
CA GLU A 31 -13.90 -2.33 -7.88
C GLU A 31 -12.38 -2.28 -7.74
N PRO A 32 -11.67 -1.82 -8.79
CA PRO A 32 -10.24 -1.59 -8.70
C PRO A 32 -9.94 -0.49 -7.67
N ALA A 33 -8.86 -0.65 -6.94
CA ALA A 33 -8.28 0.39 -6.10
C ALA A 33 -7.57 1.41 -6.99
N ASN A 34 -7.86 2.68 -6.74
CA ASN A 34 -7.25 3.81 -7.44
C ASN A 34 -6.42 4.66 -6.48
N PHE A 35 -6.57 4.47 -5.17
CA PHE A 35 -5.91 5.26 -4.15
C PHE A 35 -5.36 4.38 -3.04
N VAL A 36 -4.27 4.83 -2.44
CA VAL A 36 -3.79 4.35 -1.14
C VAL A 36 -4.13 5.41 -0.11
N VAL A 37 -4.91 5.04 0.89
CA VAL A 37 -5.16 5.83 2.09
C VAL A 37 -4.19 5.36 3.16
N LEU A 38 -3.41 6.30 3.69
CA LEU A 38 -2.42 6.08 4.72
C LEU A 38 -2.77 6.94 5.92
N GLU A 39 -2.88 6.32 7.09
CA GLU A 39 -3.01 7.02 8.36
C GLU A 39 -1.90 6.57 9.30
N ARG A 40 -1.10 7.52 9.77
CA ARG A 40 -0.06 7.27 10.76
C ARG A 40 -0.46 7.89 12.09
N TYR A 41 -0.59 7.04 13.12
CA TYR A 41 -1.09 7.39 14.44
C TYR A 41 -0.27 6.70 15.54
N GLN A 42 -0.37 7.18 16.77
CA GLN A 42 0.23 6.50 17.93
C GLN A 42 -0.67 5.35 18.37
N GLU A 43 -0.12 4.16 18.52
CA GLU A 43 -0.88 3.05 19.10
C GLU A 43 -1.29 3.35 20.54
N GLU A 44 -2.53 2.98 20.87
CA GLU A 44 -3.11 3.16 22.21
C GLU A 44 -2.32 2.43 23.31
N THR A 45 -1.63 1.35 22.95
CA THR A 45 -0.78 0.56 23.86
C THR A 45 0.56 1.24 24.16
N GLY A 46 0.88 2.35 23.48
CA GLY A 46 2.13 3.09 23.67
C GLY A 46 3.35 2.43 23.05
N HIS A 47 3.17 1.51 22.10
CA HIS A 47 4.26 0.80 21.44
C HIS A 47 4.97 1.64 20.37
N GLY A 48 4.40 2.80 20.02
CA GLY A 48 4.95 3.76 19.07
C GLY A 48 3.98 4.10 17.95
N ALA A 49 4.51 4.72 16.91
CA ALA A 49 3.74 5.17 15.76
C ALA A 49 3.53 4.00 14.80
N VAL A 50 2.27 3.75 14.43
CA VAL A 50 1.88 2.75 13.43
C VAL A 50 1.30 3.44 12.21
N GLU A 51 1.58 2.85 11.06
CA GLU A 51 1.04 3.24 9.76
C GLU A 51 0.01 2.21 9.32
N ALA A 52 -1.25 2.64 9.24
CA ALA A 52 -2.32 1.90 8.60
C ALA A 52 -2.42 2.29 7.13
N ARG A 53 -2.53 1.30 6.25
CA ARG A 53 -2.66 1.49 4.80
C ARG A 53 -3.85 0.73 4.26
N ALA A 54 -4.65 1.37 3.42
CA ALA A 54 -5.79 0.78 2.73
C ALA A 54 -5.81 1.19 1.26
N GLU A 55 -5.90 0.20 0.37
CA GLU A 55 -6.04 0.43 -1.07
C GLU A 55 -7.54 0.46 -1.40
N LEU A 56 -8.03 1.58 -1.92
CA LEU A 56 -9.47 1.83 -2.07
C LEU A 56 -9.82 2.33 -3.45
N CYS A 57 -11.04 2.00 -3.90
CA CYS A 57 -11.63 2.61 -5.08
C CYS A 57 -12.00 4.08 -4.78
N ARG A 58 -12.29 4.85 -5.82
CA ARG A 58 -12.64 6.28 -5.68
C ARG A 58 -13.83 6.53 -4.75
N GLY A 59 -14.87 5.70 -4.83
CA GLY A 59 -16.08 5.86 -4.02
C GLY A 59 -15.78 5.73 -2.53
N HIS A 60 -15.13 4.62 -2.14
CA HIS A 60 -14.78 4.40 -0.73
C HIS A 60 -13.70 5.34 -0.21
N THR A 61 -12.83 5.85 -1.09
CA THR A 61 -11.84 6.87 -0.69
C THR A 61 -12.51 8.20 -0.31
N ASP A 62 -13.62 8.55 -0.95
CA ASP A 62 -14.40 9.77 -0.63
C ASP A 62 -15.09 9.67 0.75
N GLU A 63 -15.42 8.44 1.16
CA GLU A 63 -16.02 8.15 2.47
C GLU A 63 -14.98 8.04 3.61
N GLU A 64 -13.70 7.86 3.28
CA GLU A 64 -12.65 7.74 4.30
C GLU A 64 -12.45 9.06 5.05
N SER A 65 -12.15 8.92 6.33
CA SER A 65 -11.84 10.04 7.21
C SER A 65 -10.76 9.61 8.19
N PRO A 66 -9.92 10.55 8.67
CA PRO A 66 -8.95 10.24 9.70
C PRO A 66 -9.65 9.72 10.95
N ALA A 67 -9.28 8.53 11.41
CA ALA A 67 -9.96 7.83 12.49
C ALA A 67 -9.30 8.07 13.86
N ASN A 68 -8.01 8.41 13.88
CA ASN A 68 -7.19 8.44 15.09
C ASN A 68 -6.78 9.86 15.51
N LEU A 69 -7.68 10.83 15.32
CA LEU A 69 -7.44 12.25 15.68
C LEU A 69 -7.27 12.48 17.19
N ASP A 70 -7.86 11.64 18.03
CA ASP A 70 -7.72 11.73 19.49
C ASP A 70 -6.28 11.44 19.96
N GLY A 71 -5.54 10.64 19.17
CA GLY A 71 -4.12 10.34 19.35
C GLY A 71 -3.18 11.18 18.47
N ALA A 72 -3.64 12.31 17.94
CA ALA A 72 -2.82 13.18 17.10
C ALA A 72 -1.59 13.70 17.85
N TYR A 73 -0.45 13.66 17.18
CA TYR A 73 0.86 14.05 17.68
C TYR A 73 1.61 14.81 16.57
N ASP A 74 2.79 15.34 16.86
CA ASP A 74 3.56 16.19 15.92
C ASP A 74 3.77 15.58 14.52
N ASP A 75 3.85 14.26 14.45
CA ASP A 75 4.14 13.52 13.21
C ASP A 75 2.90 12.71 12.73
N TYR A 76 1.70 13.04 13.24
CA TYR A 76 0.45 12.48 12.75
C TYR A 76 0.22 12.85 11.27
N VAL A 77 -0.12 11.86 10.46
CA VAL A 77 -0.34 12.06 9.02
C VAL A 77 -1.56 11.28 8.58
N PHE A 78 -2.48 11.94 7.88
CA PHE A 78 -3.49 11.31 7.06
C PHE A 78 -3.26 11.73 5.60
N ARG A 79 -3.06 10.76 4.71
CA ARG A 79 -2.75 11.02 3.31
C ARG A 79 -3.52 10.08 2.39
N VAL A 80 -3.99 10.65 1.28
CA VAL A 80 -4.58 9.91 0.17
C VAL A 80 -3.69 10.13 -1.05
N GLU A 81 -3.11 9.06 -1.58
CA GLU A 81 -2.25 9.10 -2.76
C GLU A 81 -2.86 8.28 -3.90
N PRO A 82 -2.85 8.76 -5.16
CA PRO A 82 -3.27 7.94 -6.29
C PRO A 82 -2.29 6.79 -6.52
N ILE A 83 -2.81 5.59 -6.77
CA ILE A 83 -2.03 4.45 -7.23
C ILE A 83 -1.75 4.72 -8.72
N SER A 84 -0.49 4.93 -9.07
CA SER A 84 -0.11 5.02 -10.49
C SER A 84 -0.27 3.63 -11.13
N GLU A 85 -0.94 3.61 -12.27
CA GLU A 85 -1.13 2.44 -13.14
C GLU A 85 0.19 1.92 -13.75
#